data_AF-W2ML01-F1
#
_entry.id   AF-W2ML01-F1
#
_cell.length_a   1.000
_cell.length_b   1.000
_cell.length_c   1.000
_cell.angle_alpha   90.00
_cell.angle_beta   90.00
_cell.angle_gamma   90.00
#
_symmetry.space_group_name_H-M   'P 1'
#
loop_
_entity.id
_entity.type
_entity.pdbx_description
1 polymer ?
#
loop_
_entity_poly.entity_id
_entity_poly.type
_entity_poly.pdbx_seq_one_letter_code
_entity_poly.pdbx_strand_id
1 'polypeptide(L)'
;MPKRIVWTELALASEAGEGESILEHLKALDISESNTLVCTYKSETCREASDVPSSWRGKLLTCLTTSRVSIYESGAHKTMLASPKRKKKLTSAQKTYCKEMAAHHLRPQRIRCALAHKFDTSLENLPPLQVVQNFVNHCTRSSLQNHDRVDEIRDCVHERVFTGAEALDQSFMFAWGNSDGKSVVGNGSDERPFVVGISVTGLHASGYM
;
A
#
# COMPACT_ATOMS: atom_id res chain seq x y z
N MET A 1 -22.68 26.27 18.89
CA MET A 1 -21.36 25.68 19.23
C MET A 1 -21.52 24.18 19.38
N PRO A 2 -20.62 23.33 18.86
CA PRO A 2 -20.70 21.89 19.09
C PRO A 2 -20.62 21.57 20.59
N LYS A 3 -21.46 20.67 21.09
CA LYS A 3 -21.40 20.23 22.48
C LYS A 3 -20.02 19.64 22.77
N ARG A 4 -19.34 20.17 23.80
CA ARG A 4 -18.01 19.71 24.21
C ARG A 4 -18.15 18.28 24.75
N ILE A 5 -17.49 17.32 24.10
CA ILE A 5 -17.46 15.93 24.55
C ILE A 5 -16.57 15.87 25.79
N VAL A 6 -17.09 15.34 26.89
CA VAL A 6 -16.31 15.06 28.11
C VAL A 6 -15.55 13.76 27.89
N TRP A 7 -14.22 13.83 27.95
CA TRP A 7 -13.33 12.70 27.75
C TRP A 7 -12.81 12.22 29.11
N THR A 8 -12.87 10.91 29.32
CA THR A 8 -12.27 10.21 30.46
C THR A 8 -10.92 9.64 30.03
N GLU A 9 -9.94 9.72 30.91
CA GLU A 9 -8.58 9.25 30.67
C GLU A 9 -8.48 7.76 30.99
N LEU A 10 -8.15 6.95 29.98
CA LEU A 10 -7.88 5.51 30.15
C LEU A 10 -6.40 5.24 30.38
N ALA A 11 -5.53 6.01 29.70
CA ALA A 11 -4.09 5.91 29.82
C ALA A 11 -3.47 7.27 29.44
N LEU A 12 -2.51 7.73 30.23
CA LEU A 12 -1.81 9.00 30.00
C LEU A 12 -0.33 8.76 29.79
N ALA A 13 0.18 9.27 28.66
CA ALA A 13 1.61 9.29 28.34
C ALA A 13 2.32 7.93 28.53
N SER A 14 1.59 6.83 28.30
CA SER A 14 2.11 5.47 28.44
C SER A 14 3.16 5.16 27.40
N GLU A 15 4.04 4.23 27.74
CA GLU A 15 5.00 3.64 26.82
C GLU A 15 4.27 2.97 25.65
N ALA A 16 4.89 2.93 24.46
CA ALA A 16 4.25 2.39 23.26
C ALA A 16 3.77 0.95 23.43
N GLY A 17 4.50 0.12 24.19
CA GLY A 17 4.13 -1.27 24.46
C GLY A 17 2.91 -1.42 25.38
N GLU A 18 2.82 -0.60 26.43
CA GLU A 18 1.66 -0.58 27.34
C GLU A 18 0.42 -0.01 26.65
N GLY A 19 0.60 1.09 25.91
CA GLY A 19 -0.44 1.67 25.08
C GLY A 19 -0.94 0.67 24.02
N GLU A 20 -0.04 -0.14 23.45
CA GLU A 20 -0.41 -1.19 22.51
C GLU A 20 -1.22 -2.32 23.16
N SER A 21 -0.91 -2.71 24.41
CA SER A 21 -1.68 -3.71 25.18
C SER A 21 -3.08 -3.20 25.52
N ILE A 22 -3.21 -1.96 26.02
CA ILE A 22 -4.51 -1.33 26.30
C ILE A 22 -5.30 -1.20 25.00
N LEU A 23 -4.64 -0.76 23.93
CA LEU A 23 -5.23 -0.74 22.61
C LEU A 23 -5.58 -2.14 22.13
N GLU A 24 -4.87 -3.21 22.46
CA GLU A 24 -5.20 -4.58 22.02
C GLU A 24 -6.56 -5.02 22.56
N HIS A 25 -6.85 -4.69 23.82
CA HIS A 25 -8.16 -4.89 24.43
C HIS A 25 -9.24 -4.00 23.78
N LEU A 26 -8.85 -2.82 23.28
CA LEU A 26 -9.72 -1.86 22.58
C LEU A 26 -9.66 -1.97 21.04
N LYS A 27 -8.86 -2.87 20.43
CA LYS A 27 -8.53 -2.91 18.98
C LYS A 27 -9.54 -3.71 18.18
N ALA A 28 -10.67 -4.01 18.79
CA ALA A 28 -11.81 -4.65 18.18
C ALA A 28 -12.61 -3.67 17.28
N LEU A 29 -11.97 -2.56 16.86
CA LEU A 29 -12.61 -1.37 16.37
C LEU A 29 -12.13 -0.88 14.99
N ASP A 30 -13.05 -0.72 14.04
CA ASP A 30 -12.88 -0.11 12.72
C ASP A 30 -12.50 1.37 12.79
N ILE A 31 -11.39 1.73 12.16
CA ILE A 31 -10.98 3.13 12.04
C ILE A 31 -11.57 3.60 10.71
N SER A 32 -12.77 4.17 10.74
CA SER A 32 -13.40 4.68 9.52
C SER A 32 -12.78 6.00 9.07
N GLU A 33 -12.27 6.83 10.00
CA GLU A 33 -11.71 8.15 9.69
C GLU A 33 -10.61 8.53 10.70
N SER A 34 -9.42 8.89 10.20
CA SER A 34 -8.33 9.49 10.96
C SER A 34 -8.23 10.98 10.63
N ASN A 35 -9.19 11.78 11.10
CA ASN A 35 -9.02 13.23 11.14
C ASN A 35 -8.87 13.68 12.59
N THR A 36 -8.18 14.80 12.79
CA THR A 36 -7.80 15.40 14.08
C THR A 36 -8.97 15.70 15.03
N LEU A 37 -10.21 15.45 14.61
CA LEU A 37 -11.40 15.55 15.45
C LEU A 37 -12.35 14.39 15.13
N VAL A 38 -12.55 13.53 16.14
CA VAL A 38 -13.66 12.58 16.30
C VAL A 38 -13.58 11.29 15.47
N CYS A 39 -12.95 10.26 16.02
CA CYS A 39 -13.27 8.87 15.65
C CYS A 39 -14.67 8.52 16.21
N THR A 40 -15.62 8.22 15.32
CA THR A 40 -16.92 7.66 15.70
C THR A 40 -16.89 6.18 15.37
N TYR A 41 -16.94 5.31 16.38
CA TYR A 41 -16.79 3.88 16.17
C TYR A 41 -18.08 3.10 16.48
N LYS A 42 -18.38 2.07 15.67
CA LYS A 42 -19.48 1.10 15.90
C LYS A 42 -18.89 -0.31 16.11
N SER A 43 -18.89 -0.80 17.35
CA SER A 43 -18.49 -2.19 17.65
C SER A 43 -19.51 -3.16 17.07
N GLU A 44 -19.02 -4.16 16.33
CA GLU A 44 -19.85 -5.23 15.79
C GLU A 44 -20.53 -6.03 16.92
N THR A 45 -19.82 -6.29 18.04
CA THR A 45 -20.39 -6.88 19.26
C THR A 45 -21.42 -5.98 19.94
N CYS A 46 -21.22 -4.65 19.94
CA CYS A 46 -22.24 -3.73 20.47
C CYS A 46 -23.48 -3.65 19.57
N ARG A 47 -23.32 -3.84 18.25
CA ARG A 47 -24.41 -3.93 17.28
C ARG A 47 -25.21 -5.21 17.46
N GLU A 48 -24.54 -6.34 17.67
CA GLU A 48 -25.19 -7.63 17.93
C GLU A 48 -25.93 -7.66 19.27
N ALA A 49 -25.42 -6.98 20.29
CA ALA A 49 -26.05 -6.91 21.61
C ALA A 49 -27.25 -5.94 21.67
N SER A 50 -27.37 -4.98 20.75
CA SER A 50 -28.43 -3.97 20.77
C SER A 50 -28.58 -3.26 19.43
N ASP A 51 -29.82 -3.17 18.93
CA ASP A 51 -30.16 -2.39 17.72
C ASP A 51 -29.99 -0.87 17.91
N VAL A 52 -29.85 -0.40 19.15
CA VAL A 52 -29.64 1.02 19.44
C VAL A 52 -28.14 1.34 19.38
N PRO A 53 -27.68 2.33 18.59
CA PRO A 53 -26.28 2.70 18.48
C PRO A 53 -25.62 3.00 19.84
N SER A 54 -24.43 2.47 20.07
CA SER A 54 -23.63 2.81 21.26
C SER A 54 -23.15 4.25 21.17
N SER A 55 -23.28 5.02 22.26
CA SER A 55 -22.77 6.39 22.36
C SER A 55 -21.28 6.49 22.67
N TRP A 56 -20.60 5.34 22.83
CA TRP A 56 -19.19 5.28 23.18
C TRP A 56 -18.28 5.79 22.05
N ARG A 57 -17.22 6.51 22.42
CA ARG A 57 -16.20 7.07 21.53
C ARG A 57 -14.82 6.88 22.15
N GLY A 58 -13.83 6.53 21.33
CA GLY A 58 -12.43 6.45 21.73
C GLY A 58 -11.57 7.46 20.98
N LYS A 59 -10.51 7.97 21.62
CA LYS A 59 -9.49 8.81 21.00
C LYS A 59 -8.10 8.36 21.41
N LEU A 60 -7.22 8.25 20.42
CA LEU A 60 -5.80 7.95 20.59
C LEU A 60 -4.97 9.18 20.25
N LEU A 61 -4.04 9.55 21.12
CA LEU A 61 -3.02 10.57 20.86
C LEU A 61 -1.64 9.95 21.00
N THR A 62 -0.79 10.14 20.00
CA THR A 62 0.61 9.72 20.03
C THR A 62 1.51 10.93 19.93
N CYS A 63 2.41 11.11 20.89
CA CYS A 63 3.45 12.13 20.81
C CYS A 63 4.52 11.67 19.83
N LEU A 64 4.74 12.40 18.75
CA LEU A 64 5.72 12.03 17.73
C LEU A 64 7.17 12.17 18.21
N THR A 65 7.43 13.02 19.21
CA THR A 65 8.78 13.24 19.76
C THR A 65 9.17 12.17 20.77
N THR A 66 8.25 11.74 21.61
CA THR A 66 8.53 10.80 22.72
C THR A 66 7.95 9.40 22.50
N SER A 67 7.25 9.17 21.38
CA SER A 67 6.51 7.94 21.08
C SER A 67 5.51 7.50 22.16
N ARG A 68 5.13 8.41 23.06
CA ARG A 68 4.19 8.14 24.15
C ARG A 68 2.76 8.22 23.67
N VAL A 69 1.92 7.39 24.27
CA VAL A 69 0.53 7.19 23.85
C VAL A 69 -0.42 7.60 24.97
N SER A 70 -1.47 8.35 24.63
CA SER A 70 -2.56 8.71 25.55
C SER A 70 -3.89 8.29 24.95
N ILE A 71 -4.72 7.63 25.76
CA ILE A 71 -5.98 7.00 25.36
C ILE A 71 -7.10 7.63 26.16
N TYR A 72 -8.15 8.06 25.46
CA TYR A 72 -9.33 8.67 26.05
C TYR A 72 -10.59 7.96 25.58
N GLU A 73 -11.60 7.91 26.42
CA GLU A 73 -12.94 7.45 26.08
C GLU A 73 -14.04 8.43 26.47
N SER A 74 -15.21 8.29 25.88
CA SER A 74 -16.40 9.06 26.23
C SER A 74 -17.65 8.23 25.98
N GLY A 75 -18.60 8.24 26.92
CA GLY A 75 -19.81 7.42 26.87
C GLY A 75 -19.61 6.00 27.40
N ALA A 76 -20.68 5.21 27.45
CA ALA A 76 -20.66 3.85 27.99
C ALA A 76 -20.73 2.79 26.88
N HIS A 77 -19.92 1.74 27.02
CA HIS A 77 -20.10 0.51 26.26
C HIS A 77 -21.32 -0.25 26.78
N LYS A 78 -22.10 -0.84 25.86
CA LYS A 78 -23.23 -1.72 26.22
C LYS A 78 -22.79 -3.15 26.54
N THR A 79 -21.62 -3.54 26.06
CA THR A 79 -21.08 -4.89 26.18
C THR A 79 -19.61 -4.82 26.54
N MET A 80 -19.19 -5.61 27.53
CA MET A 80 -17.78 -5.81 27.89
C MET A 80 -17.09 -6.89 27.04
N LEU A 81 -17.83 -7.50 26.10
CA LEU A 81 -17.30 -8.53 25.21
C LEU A 81 -16.44 -7.89 24.12
N ALA A 82 -15.18 -8.32 24.06
CA ALA A 82 -14.28 -7.98 22.97
C ALA A 82 -14.89 -8.44 21.63
N SER A 83 -14.88 -7.57 20.60
CA SER A 83 -15.28 -8.01 19.26
C SER A 83 -14.34 -9.13 18.75
N PRO A 84 -14.80 -9.99 17.82
CA PRO A 84 -13.97 -11.03 17.25
C PRO A 84 -12.64 -10.48 16.76
N LYS A 85 -11.51 -11.13 17.13
CA LYS A 85 -10.17 -10.69 16.71
C LYS A 85 -10.14 -10.57 15.19
N ARG A 86 -9.99 -9.33 14.67
CA ARG A 86 -9.91 -9.05 13.23
C ARG A 86 -8.78 -9.83 12.57
N LYS A 87 -8.89 -9.98 11.24
CA LYS A 87 -7.94 -10.63 10.31
C LYS A 87 -6.48 -10.52 10.80
N LYS A 88 -5.80 -11.67 10.94
CA LYS A 88 -4.40 -11.80 11.38
C LYS A 88 -3.54 -10.79 10.61
N LYS A 89 -2.91 -9.83 11.31
CA LYS A 89 -2.07 -8.77 10.73
C LYS A 89 -0.61 -9.16 10.76
N LEU A 90 0.19 -8.61 9.84
CA LEU A 90 1.64 -8.78 9.86
C LEU A 90 2.23 -8.03 11.06
N THR A 91 3.04 -8.71 11.87
CA THR A 91 3.83 -8.08 12.94
C THR A 91 4.93 -7.20 12.37
N SER A 92 5.54 -6.34 13.20
CA SER A 92 6.66 -5.49 12.76
C SER A 92 7.82 -6.32 12.18
N ALA A 93 8.20 -7.40 12.86
CA ALA A 93 9.25 -8.31 12.40
C ALA A 93 8.90 -9.00 11.07
N GLN A 94 7.65 -9.46 10.91
CA GLN A 94 7.18 -10.06 9.66
C GLN A 94 7.17 -9.05 8.51
N LYS A 95 6.81 -7.79 8.78
CA LYS A 95 6.86 -6.71 7.79
C LYS A 95 8.28 -6.49 7.29
N THR A 96 9.26 -6.35 8.19
CA THR A 96 10.67 -6.17 7.81
C THR A 96 11.15 -7.30 6.91
N TYR A 97 10.84 -8.55 7.27
CA TYR A 97 11.18 -9.69 6.42
C TYR A 97 10.47 -9.68 5.07
N CYS A 98 9.18 -9.31 5.03
CA CYS A 98 8.45 -9.17 3.77
C CYS A 98 9.09 -8.12 2.86
N LYS A 99 9.61 -7.01 3.41
CA LYS A 99 10.32 -5.99 2.62
C LYS A 99 11.60 -6.54 2.02
N GLU A 100 12.40 -7.24 2.81
CA GLU A 100 13.64 -7.89 2.38
C GLU A 100 13.37 -8.89 1.24
N MET A 101 12.37 -9.76 1.40
CA MET A 101 12.01 -10.73 0.39
C MET A 101 11.39 -10.09 -0.87
N ALA A 102 10.67 -8.99 -0.70
CA ALA A 102 10.17 -8.20 -1.82
C ALA A 102 11.32 -7.55 -2.62
N ALA A 103 12.40 -7.14 -1.96
CA ALA A 103 13.60 -6.62 -2.61
C ALA A 103 14.29 -7.68 -3.47
N HIS A 104 14.21 -8.95 -3.07
CA HIS A 104 14.65 -10.09 -3.89
C HIS A 104 13.60 -10.53 -4.94
N HIS A 105 12.60 -9.70 -5.23
CA HIS A 105 11.54 -9.95 -6.21
C HIS A 105 10.76 -11.26 -6.00
N LEU A 106 10.69 -11.74 -4.76
CA LEU A 106 9.91 -12.94 -4.46
C LEU A 106 8.41 -12.65 -4.56
N ARG A 107 7.67 -13.57 -5.19
CA ARG A 107 6.21 -13.45 -5.30
C ARG A 107 5.55 -13.50 -3.91
N PRO A 108 4.47 -12.74 -3.66
CA PRO A 108 3.82 -12.69 -2.34
C PRO A 108 3.45 -14.05 -1.74
N GLN A 109 3.07 -15.03 -2.56
CA GLN A 109 2.80 -16.40 -2.09
C GLN A 109 4.06 -17.09 -1.56
N ARG A 110 5.20 -16.93 -2.25
CA ARG A 110 6.50 -17.46 -1.79
C ARG A 110 6.93 -16.78 -0.49
N ILE A 111 6.71 -15.48 -0.37
CA ILE A 111 6.97 -14.71 0.85
C ILE A 111 6.11 -15.25 2.01
N ARG A 112 4.82 -15.55 1.78
CA ARG A 112 3.95 -16.14 2.80
C ARG A 112 4.42 -17.53 3.24
N CYS A 113 4.87 -18.39 2.33
CA CYS A 113 5.44 -19.69 2.72
C CYS A 113 6.76 -19.52 3.49
N ALA A 114 7.61 -18.59 3.06
CA ALA A 114 8.87 -18.30 3.75
C ALA A 114 8.65 -17.72 5.17
N LEU A 115 7.59 -16.92 5.36
CA LEU A 115 7.16 -16.44 6.67
C LEU A 115 6.83 -17.61 7.62
N ALA A 116 6.15 -18.65 7.12
CA ALA A 116 5.78 -19.81 7.93
C ALA A 116 7.02 -20.50 8.48
N HIS A 117 8.03 -20.70 7.62
CA HIS A 117 9.29 -21.31 8.02
C HIS A 117 10.15 -20.40 8.92
N LYS A 118 10.26 -19.10 8.61
CA LYS A 118 11.13 -18.18 9.35
C LYS A 118 10.64 -17.89 10.78
N PHE A 119 9.32 -17.89 10.98
CA PHE A 119 8.70 -17.55 12.26
C PHE A 119 8.06 -18.76 12.95
N ASP A 120 8.37 -19.98 12.50
CA ASP A 120 7.78 -21.24 12.99
C ASP A 120 6.26 -21.14 13.20
N THR A 121 5.59 -20.54 12.24
CA THR A 121 4.17 -20.21 12.32
C THR A 121 3.41 -21.04 11.28
N SER A 122 2.43 -21.84 11.72
CA SER A 122 1.55 -22.56 10.79
C SER A 122 0.92 -21.62 9.75
N LEU A 123 0.76 -22.09 8.52
CA LEU A 123 0.11 -21.34 7.43
C LEU A 123 -1.28 -20.83 7.78
N GLU A 124 -2.02 -21.54 8.65
CA GLU A 124 -3.33 -21.13 9.15
C GLU A 124 -3.24 -19.94 10.11
N ASN A 125 -2.12 -19.83 10.82
CA ASN A 125 -1.81 -18.78 11.77
C ASN A 125 -1.17 -17.53 11.15
N LEU A 126 -0.88 -17.58 9.85
CA LEU A 126 -0.39 -16.42 9.12
C LEU A 126 -1.52 -15.51 8.62
N PRO A 127 -1.22 -14.20 8.45
CA PRO A 127 -2.08 -13.27 7.73
C PRO A 127 -2.52 -13.82 6.36
N PRO A 128 -3.79 -13.64 5.96
CA PRO A 128 -4.29 -14.00 4.63
C PRO A 128 -3.36 -13.54 3.51
N LEU A 129 -3.27 -14.30 2.42
CA LEU A 129 -2.40 -13.98 1.29
C LEU A 129 -2.63 -12.54 0.79
N GLN A 130 -3.89 -12.10 0.77
CA GLN A 130 -4.29 -10.74 0.40
C GLN A 130 -3.59 -9.66 1.25
N VAL A 131 -3.37 -9.91 2.54
CA VAL A 131 -2.67 -8.97 3.43
C VAL A 131 -1.19 -8.86 3.05
N VAL A 132 -0.54 -9.99 2.76
CA VAL A 132 0.86 -10.03 2.30
C VAL A 132 1.00 -9.37 0.93
N GLN A 133 0.09 -9.66 0.00
CA GLN A 133 0.04 -9.04 -1.32
C GLN A 133 -0.08 -7.52 -1.24
N ASN A 134 -1.05 -7.00 -0.48
CA ASN A 134 -1.25 -5.57 -0.34
C ASN A 134 -0.01 -4.88 0.24
N PHE A 135 0.60 -5.48 1.27
CA PHE A 135 1.81 -4.94 1.89
C PHE A 135 3.01 -4.94 0.94
N VAL A 136 3.27 -6.07 0.27
CA VAL A 136 4.38 -6.21 -0.68
C VAL A 136 4.20 -5.24 -1.84
N ASN A 137 3.01 -5.18 -2.45
CA ASN A 137 2.74 -4.26 -3.56
C ASN A 137 2.95 -2.79 -3.17
N HIS A 138 2.49 -2.39 -1.98
CA HIS A 138 2.75 -1.05 -1.46
C HIS A 138 4.25 -0.81 -1.30
N CYS A 139 4.97 -1.72 -0.63
CA CYS A 139 6.40 -1.59 -0.39
C CYS A 139 7.21 -1.56 -1.68
N THR A 140 6.91 -2.43 -2.64
CA THR A 140 7.57 -2.43 -3.94
C THR A 140 7.34 -1.09 -4.64
N ARG A 141 6.11 -0.57 -4.66
CA ARG A 141 5.85 0.75 -5.27
C ARG A 141 6.52 1.92 -4.56
N SER A 142 6.68 1.86 -3.24
CA SER A 142 7.17 2.99 -2.43
C SER A 142 8.67 3.00 -2.21
N SER A 143 9.34 1.84 -2.27
CA SER A 143 10.74 1.69 -1.82
C SER A 143 11.63 0.89 -2.76
N LEU A 144 11.07 0.09 -3.67
CA LEU A 144 11.84 -0.54 -4.74
C LEU A 144 11.55 0.28 -5.97
N GLN A 145 12.43 1.24 -6.25
CA GLN A 145 12.35 2.09 -7.42
C GLN A 145 12.10 1.20 -8.65
N ASN A 146 10.86 1.10 -9.11
CA ASN A 146 10.51 0.53 -10.42
C ASN A 146 11.05 1.44 -11.56
N HIS A 147 12.06 2.25 -11.25
CA HIS A 147 12.78 3.17 -12.11
C HIS A 147 14.19 2.67 -12.43
N ASP A 148 14.70 1.62 -11.77
CA ASP A 148 16.05 1.09 -12.04
C ASP A 148 16.24 0.68 -13.51
N ARG A 149 15.15 0.20 -14.14
CA ARG A 149 15.15 -0.14 -15.57
C ARG A 149 14.74 1.01 -16.47
N VAL A 150 14.27 2.14 -15.93
CA VAL A 150 13.82 3.27 -16.75
C VAL A 150 15.00 3.91 -17.45
N ASP A 151 16.15 4.02 -16.78
CA ASP A 151 17.36 4.54 -17.40
C ASP A 151 17.92 3.54 -18.44
N GLU A 152 17.96 2.24 -18.13
CA GLU A 152 18.34 1.20 -19.11
C GLU A 152 17.41 1.18 -20.33
N ILE A 153 16.09 1.30 -20.13
CA ILE A 153 15.10 1.37 -21.21
C ILE A 153 15.28 2.67 -21.99
N ARG A 154 15.56 3.79 -21.30
CA ARG A 154 15.80 5.08 -21.95
C ARG A 154 17.04 5.00 -22.84
N ASP A 155 18.13 4.40 -22.38
CA ASP A 155 19.35 4.21 -23.17
C ASP A 155 19.06 3.31 -24.38
N CYS A 156 18.35 2.20 -24.16
CA CYS A 156 17.91 1.30 -25.23
C CYS A 156 17.02 1.98 -26.29
N VAL A 157 16.17 2.93 -25.87
CA VAL A 157 15.35 3.73 -26.78
C VAL A 157 16.23 4.71 -27.58
N HIS A 158 17.20 5.37 -26.94
CA HIS A 158 18.11 6.29 -27.62
C HIS A 158 18.99 5.58 -28.66
N GLU A 159 19.48 4.37 -28.36
CA GLU A 159 20.25 3.56 -29.30
C GLU A 159 19.44 3.13 -30.53
N ARG A 160 18.12 3.02 -30.39
CA ARG A 160 17.21 2.54 -31.45
C ARG A 160 16.35 3.65 -32.04
N VAL A 161 16.72 4.92 -31.86
CA VAL A 161 16.01 6.05 -32.48
C VAL A 161 15.99 5.87 -34.00
N PHE A 162 14.84 6.09 -34.61
CA PHE A 162 14.68 6.04 -36.05
C PHE A 162 15.61 7.05 -36.77
N THR A 163 16.43 6.54 -37.65
CA THR A 163 17.40 7.24 -38.51
C THR A 163 17.03 7.18 -39.99
N GLY A 164 16.16 6.24 -40.39
CA GLY A 164 15.78 5.99 -41.79
C GLY A 164 16.75 5.09 -42.54
N ALA A 165 17.80 4.58 -41.89
CA ALA A 165 18.82 3.70 -42.46
C ALA A 165 18.81 2.29 -41.84
N GLU A 166 17.74 1.92 -41.15
CA GLU A 166 17.60 0.65 -40.45
C GLU A 166 17.60 -0.54 -41.42
N ALA A 167 18.25 -1.63 -40.99
CA ALA A 167 18.23 -2.89 -41.75
C ALA A 167 16.84 -3.53 -41.70
N LEU A 168 16.56 -4.42 -42.66
CA LEU A 168 15.32 -5.19 -42.69
C LEU A 168 15.13 -6.01 -41.41
N ASP A 169 13.90 -6.02 -40.90
CA ASP A 169 13.47 -6.67 -39.66
C ASP A 169 14.11 -6.09 -38.39
N GLN A 170 14.79 -4.94 -38.49
CA GLN A 170 15.31 -4.22 -37.34
C GLN A 170 14.20 -3.40 -36.69
N SER A 171 13.97 -3.64 -35.39
CA SER A 171 13.10 -2.81 -34.57
C SER A 171 13.75 -1.45 -34.30
N PHE A 172 12.95 -0.39 -34.38
CA PHE A 172 13.38 0.97 -34.06
C PHE A 172 12.29 1.69 -33.25
N MET A 173 12.65 2.78 -32.60
CA MET A 173 11.77 3.49 -31.68
C MET A 173 11.62 4.94 -32.13
N PHE A 174 10.40 5.45 -32.03
CA PHE A 174 10.13 6.87 -32.26
C PHE A 174 10.26 7.61 -30.93
N ALA A 175 11.14 8.60 -30.91
CA ALA A 175 11.28 9.51 -29.78
C ALA A 175 10.84 10.91 -30.21
N TRP A 176 10.25 11.66 -29.28
CA TRP A 176 9.77 13.00 -29.56
C TRP A 176 10.95 13.98 -29.61
N GLY A 177 11.04 14.78 -30.67
CA GLY A 177 12.06 15.82 -30.77
C GLY A 177 11.77 16.96 -29.81
N ASN A 178 12.79 17.39 -29.05
CA ASN A 178 12.74 18.66 -28.33
C ASN A 178 13.42 19.76 -29.14
N SER A 179 13.11 21.04 -28.86
CA SER A 179 13.75 22.21 -29.49
C SER A 179 15.28 22.19 -29.43
N ASP A 180 15.83 21.46 -28.47
CA ASP A 180 17.25 21.40 -28.16
C ASP A 180 17.96 20.22 -28.87
N GLY A 181 17.29 19.54 -29.80
CA GLY A 181 17.84 18.40 -30.55
C GLY A 181 17.96 17.10 -29.74
N LYS A 182 17.48 17.08 -28.49
CA LYS A 182 17.43 15.88 -27.66
C LYS A 182 16.09 15.16 -27.83
N SER A 183 16.17 13.89 -28.17
CA SER A 183 15.04 12.97 -28.24
C SER A 183 14.52 12.67 -26.83
N VAL A 184 13.19 12.70 -26.63
CA VAL A 184 12.54 12.40 -25.36
C VAL A 184 11.58 11.23 -25.54
N VAL A 185 11.68 10.24 -24.67
CA VAL A 185 10.77 9.08 -24.64
C VAL A 185 9.41 9.50 -24.09
N GLY A 186 8.34 9.20 -24.81
CA GLY A 186 6.96 9.44 -24.37
C GLY A 186 6.62 8.68 -23.08
N ASN A 187 5.73 9.22 -22.26
CA ASN A 187 5.31 8.61 -20.99
C ASN A 187 4.11 7.66 -21.15
N GLY A 188 3.61 7.48 -22.37
CA GLY A 188 2.45 6.63 -22.66
C GLY A 188 1.10 7.28 -22.41
N SER A 189 1.06 8.60 -22.16
CA SER A 189 -0.21 9.35 -22.17
C SER A 189 -0.67 9.64 -23.60
N ASP A 190 -1.92 10.03 -23.76
CA ASP A 190 -2.48 10.40 -25.06
C ASP A 190 -1.76 11.62 -25.67
N GLU A 191 -1.25 12.54 -24.82
CA GLU A 191 -0.48 13.70 -25.26
C GLU A 191 0.99 13.35 -25.60
N ARG A 192 1.53 12.26 -25.02
CA ARG A 192 2.93 11.83 -25.18
C ARG A 192 3.02 10.29 -25.28
N PRO A 193 2.48 9.70 -26.35
CA PRO A 193 2.45 8.24 -26.49
C PRO A 193 3.86 7.67 -26.65
N PHE A 194 4.05 6.42 -26.19
CA PHE A 194 5.27 5.64 -26.44
C PHE A 194 5.05 4.74 -27.66
N VAL A 195 5.82 4.94 -28.73
CA VAL A 195 5.60 4.26 -30.03
C VAL A 195 6.84 3.49 -30.46
N VAL A 196 6.65 2.22 -30.82
CA VAL A 196 7.68 1.31 -31.33
C VAL A 196 7.35 0.97 -32.78
N GLY A 197 8.33 1.10 -33.67
CA GLY A 197 8.24 0.72 -35.08
C GLY A 197 9.05 -0.54 -35.38
N ILE A 198 8.63 -1.29 -36.40
CA ILE A 198 9.40 -2.40 -36.94
C ILE A 198 9.53 -2.13 -38.44
N SER A 199 10.76 -2.18 -38.96
CA SER A 199 10.99 -2.09 -40.40
C SER A 199 10.55 -3.41 -41.04
N VAL A 200 9.63 -3.34 -42.00
CA VAL A 200 9.20 -4.49 -42.80
C VAL A 200 9.26 -4.13 -44.29
N THR A 201 9.66 -5.08 -45.13
CA THR A 201 9.60 -4.88 -46.59
C THR A 201 8.15 -5.00 -47.08
N GLY A 202 7.65 -3.95 -47.73
CA GLY A 202 6.57 -4.02 -48.71
C GLY A 202 5.21 -4.52 -48.22
N LEU A 203 4.40 -3.62 -47.65
CA LEU A 203 2.97 -3.66 -48.00
C LEU A 203 2.90 -3.32 -49.49
N HIS A 204 2.81 -4.35 -50.33
CA HIS A 204 2.39 -4.19 -51.72
C HIS A 204 0.94 -3.69 -51.65
N ALA A 205 0.76 -2.36 -51.59
CA ALA A 205 -0.52 -1.73 -51.73
C ALA A 205 -0.98 -1.96 -53.18
N SER A 206 -1.59 -3.11 -53.43
CA SER A 206 -2.38 -3.32 -54.64
C SER A 206 -3.58 -2.39 -54.53
N GLY A 207 -3.43 -1.19 -55.07
CA GLY A 207 -4.55 -0.29 -55.30
C GLY A 207 -5.57 -1.00 -56.17
N TYR A 208 -6.75 -1.27 -55.61
CA TYR A 208 -7.93 -1.52 -56.41
C TYR A 208 -8.32 -0.18 -57.05
N MET A 209 -8.03 -0.05 -58.35
CA MET A 209 -8.88 0.72 -59.27
C MET A 209 -10.07 -0.15 -59.65
#